data_AF-A0A4Y7JZR1-F1
#
_entry.id   AF-A0A4Y7JZR1-F1
#
_cell.length_a   1.000
_cell.length_b   1.000
_cell.length_c   1.000
_cell.angle_alpha   90.00
_cell.angle_beta   90.00
_cell.angle_gamma   90.00
#
_symmetry.space_group_name_H-M   'P 1'
#
loop_
_entity.id
_entity.type
_entity.pdbx_description
1 polymer ?
#
loop_
_entity_poly.entity_id
_entity_poly.type
_entity_poly.pdbx_seq_one_letter_code
_entity_poly.pdbx_strand_id
1 'polypeptide(L)' 'MCKTLRVLNAVRNYEIGVPLSIQQYKLLTAPVLIGRLINAHQHLLALRISDYIGLSPDIFRTKA' A
#
# COMPACT_ATOMS: atom_id res chain seq x y z
N MET A 1 16.48 -6.68 2.26
CA MET A 1 16.56 -5.39 1.53
C MET A 1 15.28 -4.59 1.71
N CYS A 2 15.39 -3.26 1.81
CA CYS A 2 14.40 -2.30 2.35
C CYS A 2 12.99 -2.35 1.73
N LYS A 3 12.11 -3.24 2.22
CA LYS A 3 10.72 -3.39 1.76
C LYS A 3 9.95 -2.06 1.76
N THR A 4 10.11 -1.27 2.83
CA THR A 4 9.46 0.04 3.00
C THR A 4 9.77 1.03 1.88
N LEU A 5 11.03 1.12 1.43
CA LEU A 5 11.42 2.04 0.36
C LEU A 5 10.81 1.64 -0.99
N ARG A 6 10.72 0.33 -1.27
CA ARG A 6 10.06 -0.17 -2.48
C ARG A 6 8.57 0.13 -2.49
N VAL A 7 7.89 -0.06 -1.35
CA VAL A 7 6.46 0.30 -1.22
C VAL A 7 6.27 1.80 -1.40
N LEU A 8 7.10 2.64 -0.76
CA LEU A 8 7.04 4.09 -0.91
C LEU A 8 7.27 4.54 -2.35
N ASN A 9 8.24 3.96 -3.06
CA ASN A 9 8.49 4.30 -4.46
C ASN A 9 7.32 3.88 -5.36
N ALA A 10 6.70 2.72 -5.11
CA ALA A 10 5.56 2.26 -5.89
C ALA A 10 4.36 3.20 -5.76
N VAL A 11 4.03 3.65 -4.55
CA VAL A 11 2.86 4.52 -4.32
C VAL A 11 3.10 5.98 -4.70
N ARG A 12 4.37 6.43 -4.72
CA ARG A 12 4.77 7.77 -5.19
C ARG A 12 4.92 7.87 -6.70
N ASN A 13 4.76 6.78 -7.46
CA ASN A 13 4.73 6.85 -8.91
C ASN A 13 3.66 7.87 -9.34
N TYR A 14 3.99 8.73 -10.30
CA TYR A 14 3.11 9.77 -10.82
C TYR A 14 1.78 9.22 -11.35
N GLU A 15 1.76 7.97 -11.83
CA GLU A 15 0.56 7.27 -12.29
C GLU A 15 -0.39 6.90 -11.13
N ILE A 16 0.13 6.80 -9.91
CA ILE A 16 -0.61 6.41 -8.69
C ILE A 16 -0.94 7.61 -7.82
N GLY A 17 -0.03 8.58 -7.73
CA GLY A 17 -0.31 9.88 -7.16
C GLY A 17 -0.58 9.88 -5.66
N VAL A 18 0.01 8.96 -4.88
CA VAL A 18 -0.11 8.94 -3.41
C VAL A 18 1.15 9.57 -2.79
N PRO A 19 1.12 10.89 -2.47
CA PRO A 19 2.24 11.55 -1.81
C PRO A 19 2.31 11.10 -0.36
N LEU A 20 3.21 10.15 -0.06
CA LEU A 20 3.41 9.64 1.30
C LEU A 20 4.86 9.80 1.73
N SER A 21 5.13 10.52 2.81
CA SER A 21 6.45 10.59 3.43
C SER A 21 6.79 9.28 4.17
N ILE A 22 8.07 9.01 4.41
CA ILE A 22 8.45 7.81 5.18
C ILE A 22 7.96 7.87 6.64
N GLN A 23 7.89 9.08 7.22
CA GLN A 23 7.33 9.27 8.55
C GLN A 23 5.82 9.01 8.55
N GLN A 24 5.12 9.51 7.54
CA GLN A 24 3.69 9.22 7.37
C GLN A 24 3.44 7.73 7.21
N TYR A 25 4.24 7.02 6.41
CA TYR A 25 4.10 5.56 6.26
C TYR A 25 4.27 4.81 7.60
N LYS A 26 5.23 5.22 8.43
CA LYS A 26 5.45 4.62 9.75
C LYS A 26 4.25 4.81 10.69
N LEU A 27 3.58 5.96 10.62
CA LEU A 27 2.41 6.26 11.44
C LEU A 27 1.12 5.62 10.89
N LEU A 28 0.97 5.61 9.56
CA LEU A 28 -0.25 5.20 8.89
C LEU A 28 -0.49 3.69 8.97
N THR A 29 0.57 2.88 9.11
CA THR A 29 0.58 1.43 9.01
C THR A 29 0.22 0.90 7.61
N ALA A 30 0.75 -0.28 7.26
CA ALA A 30 0.54 -0.88 5.93
C ALA A 30 -0.95 -1.14 5.58
N PRO A 31 -1.83 -1.61 6.48
CA PRO A 31 -3.24 -1.85 6.16
C PRO A 31 -4.00 -0.60 5.70
N VAL A 32 -3.70 0.56 6.30
CA VAL A 32 -4.35 1.82 5.92
C VAL A 32 -3.87 2.30 4.55
N LEU A 33 -2.58 2.08 4.22
CA LEU A 33 -2.09 2.34 2.86
C LEU A 33 -2.82 1.48 1.84
N ILE A 34 -2.99 0.19 2.11
CA ILE A 34 -3.75 -0.72 1.25
C ILE A 34 -5.19 -0.23 1.08
N GLY A 35 -5.87 0.16 2.17
CA GLY A 35 -7.22 0.73 2.09
C GLY A 35 -7.31 1.99 1.22
N ARG A 36 -6.31 2.88 1.29
CA ARG A 36 -6.23 4.05 0.41
C ARG A 36 -6.06 3.68 -1.06
N LEU A 37 -5.23 2.68 -1.35
CA LEU A 37 -5.04 2.19 -2.70
C LEU A 37 -6.33 1.57 -3.27
N ILE A 38 -7.08 0.82 -2.45
CA ILE A 38 -8.39 0.28 -2.82
C ILE A 38 -9.37 1.42 -3.13
N ASN A 39 -9.45 2.43 -2.26
CA ASN A 39 -10.30 3.60 -2.48
C ASN A 39 -9.89 4.43 -3.72
N ALA A 40 -8.62 4.37 -4.11
CA ALA A 40 -8.10 5.01 -5.32
C ALA A 40 -8.23 4.14 -6.58
N HIS A 41 -9.00 3.04 -6.52
CA HIS A 41 -9.16 2.05 -7.59
C HIS A 41 -7.87 1.32 -8.01
N GLN A 42 -6.83 1.38 -7.18
CA GLN A 42 -5.53 0.73 -7.41
C GLN A 42 -5.51 -0.69 -6.82
N HIS A 43 -6.53 -1.49 -7.13
CA HIS A 43 -6.76 -2.81 -6.53
C HIS A 43 -5.62 -3.80 -6.79
N LEU A 44 -5.07 -3.81 -8.02
CA LEU A 44 -3.95 -4.69 -8.37
C LEU A 44 -2.69 -4.31 -7.60
N LEU A 45 -2.39 -3.01 -7.48
CA LEU A 45 -1.24 -2.54 -6.72
C LEU A 45 -1.38 -2.87 -5.23
N ALA A 46 -2.57 -2.65 -4.67
CA ALA A 46 -2.91 -3.02 -3.29
C ALA A 46 -2.60 -4.50 -3.02
N LEU A 47 -3.06 -5.40 -3.89
CA LEU A 47 -2.79 -6.83 -3.78
C LEU A 47 -1.31 -7.17 -3.85
N ARG A 48 -0.58 -6.58 -4.81
CA ARG A 48 0.87 -6.81 -4.97
C ARG A 48 1.65 -6.33 -3.75
N ILE A 49 1.28 -5.18 -3.19
CA ILE A 49 1.93 -4.62 -2.01
C ILE A 49 1.60 -5.45 -0.77
N SER A 50 0.36 -5.90 -0.58
CA SER A 50 0.01 -6.76 0.56
C SER A 50 0.82 -8.07 0.54
N ASP A 51 0.92 -8.71 -0.62
CA ASP A 51 1.71 -9.93 -0.81
C ASP A 51 3.21 -9.67 -0.55
N TYR A 52 3.75 -8.57 -1.06
CA TYR A 52 5.15 -8.19 -0.89
C TYR A 52 5.57 -7.96 0.58
N ILE A 53 4.68 -7.36 1.38
CA ILE A 53 4.93 -7.09 2.80
C ILE A 53 4.65 -8.33 3.65
N GLY A 54 3.89 -9.31 3.14
CA GLY A 54 3.47 -10.52 3.85
C GLY A 54 2.20 -10.31 4.68
N LEU A 55 1.33 -9.38 4.25
CA LEU A 55 0.02 -9.17 4.84
C LEU A 55 -0.96 -10.20 4.28
N SER A 56 -1.56 -10.98 5.17
CA SER A 56 -2.51 -12.01 4.80
C SER A 56 -3.72 -11.39 4.06
N PRO A 57 -4.11 -11.92 2.89
CA PRO A 57 -5.15 -11.34 2.03
C PRO A 57 -6.54 -11.37 2.67
N ASP A 58 -6.75 -12.22 3.67
CA ASP A 58 -7.95 -12.30 4.52
C ASP A 58 -8.34 -10.96 5.17
N ILE A 59 -7.37 -10.09 5.47
CA ILE A 59 -7.63 -8.78 6.10
C ILE A 59 -8.41 -7.83 5.18
N PHE A 60 -8.34 -8.02 3.86
CA PHE A 60 -8.95 -7.12 2.87
C PHE A 60 -10.13 -7.74 2.12
N ARG A 61 -10.28 -9.08 2.18
CA ARG A 61 -11.33 -9.81 1.44
C ARG A 61 -12.75 -9.54 1.95
N THR A 62 -12.90 -8.97 3.15
CA THR A 62 -14.20 -8.63 3.77
C THR A 62 -14.69 -7.21 3.46
N LYS A 63 -13.94 -6.41 2.67
CA LYS A 63 -14.30 -5.02 2.33
C LYS A 63 -14.43 -4.73 0.82
N ALA A 64 -14.38 -5.76 -0.03
CA ALA A 64 -14.58 -5.65 -1.48
C ALA A 64 -16.01 -6.02 -1.86
#